data_AF-A0A5J5C1S2-F1
#
_entry.id   AF-A0A5J5C1S2-F1
#
_cell.length_a   1.000
_cell.length_b   1.000
_cell.length_c   1.000
_cell.angle_alpha   90.00
_cell.angle_beta   90.00
_cell.angle_gamma   90.00
#
_symmetry.space_group_name_H-M   'P 1'
#
loop_
_entity.id
_entity.type
_entity.pdbx_description
1 polymer ?
#
loop_
_entity_poly.entity_id
_entity_poly.type
_entity_poly.pdbx_seq_one_letter_code
_entity_poly.pdbx_strand_id
1 'polypeptide(L)'
;MEKQGERCGKLVLVPCPFQGHINPMLQLAAILKSKGFSITIAHTQFNSPNPSNHHDFTFLPIPDGISDRDAATMDFMALITALNANSEVPLRERLSPMMKQEEQNDRIACIIYDAIMYKTEAVANHLKIPSIVLETGSAATLLTYAAVPRLQADGYIPLQDSMSQDLVPLLHPFRFKDLPIFNFPNLEALLQLLATTSNIKTSSAIILNTLDCLEHPSLAPLQKHYQVPIFSMGPFHKIAPPSSSSLLKEDTNCISWLDKQSPNSVIYVSIGSVASIDERELVETAWGLANSGQPFLWVVRPGSIRGLEWLALLPESFKETVEERGCIVEWAPQKEVLAHGAVGGFWSHCGWNSTLESTCEGVPMVCRPCFGDQRMNARCLSHVWRVGLELENELQRGEIERTIRRLMVGKEGEEMRRSAIDLKLKVELSIEKVNTRIDWKETPEAHVFKADLPGLKKEEVKVEVEDDKVLKISGERSVEKEDKNDTWHRVERSSGKFSRRFRLPENVKMDQVKASMENGVLTVTIPKEEVKKPDVKSIEISG
;
A
#
# COMPACT_ATOMS: atom_id res chain seq x y z
N MET A 1 -35.02 -2.79 13.72
CA MET A 1 -33.97 -2.30 14.64
C MET A 1 -32.74 -3.15 14.42
N GLU A 2 -31.86 -2.69 13.52
CA GLU A 2 -30.53 -3.26 13.34
C GLU A 2 -29.76 -3.07 14.64
N LYS A 3 -29.28 -4.17 15.23
CA LYS A 3 -28.36 -4.08 16.37
C LYS A 3 -27.05 -3.48 15.86
N GLN A 4 -26.76 -2.26 16.29
CA GLN A 4 -25.44 -1.64 16.21
C GLN A 4 -24.42 -2.64 16.78
N GLY A 5 -23.53 -3.15 15.93
CA GLY A 5 -22.36 -3.89 16.40
C GLY A 5 -21.55 -2.99 17.33
N GLU A 6 -20.95 -3.58 18.37
CA GLU A 6 -20.06 -2.87 19.29
C GLU A 6 -19.05 -2.02 18.51
N ARG A 7 -19.05 -0.70 18.74
CA ARG A 7 -18.09 0.22 18.10
C ARG A 7 -16.68 -0.15 18.56
N CYS A 8 -15.78 -0.46 17.62
CA CYS A 8 -14.40 -0.91 17.89
C CYS A 8 -13.46 0.19 18.47
N GLY A 9 -13.98 1.35 18.87
CA GLY A 9 -13.22 2.51 19.33
C GLY A 9 -12.84 3.49 18.20
N LYS A 10 -12.18 4.60 18.57
CA LYS A 10 -11.77 5.68 17.65
C LYS A 10 -10.29 5.56 17.28
N LEU A 11 -9.99 5.65 15.99
CA LEU A 11 -8.63 5.67 15.45
C LEU A 11 -8.31 7.04 14.87
N VAL A 12 -7.11 7.53 15.15
CA VAL A 12 -6.57 8.75 14.53
C VAL A 12 -5.48 8.34 13.55
N LEU A 13 -5.62 8.76 12.30
CA LEU A 13 -4.67 8.47 11.22
C LEU A 13 -3.94 9.76 10.81
N VAL A 14 -2.61 9.73 10.79
CA VAL A 14 -1.76 10.90 10.50
C VAL A 14 -0.93 10.68 9.23
N PRO A 15 -1.44 11.04 8.04
CA PRO A 15 -0.69 10.89 6.79
C PRO A 15 0.45 11.90 6.65
N CYS A 16 1.51 11.52 5.94
CA CYS A 16 2.45 12.48 5.37
C CYS A 16 1.77 13.19 4.17
N PRO A 17 1.91 14.53 4.00
CA PRO A 17 1.12 15.30 3.03
C PRO A 17 1.63 15.24 1.58
N PHE A 18 1.88 14.03 1.10
CA PHE A 18 2.18 13.75 -0.29
C PHE A 18 1.24 12.66 -0.78
N GLN A 19 0.84 12.74 -2.05
CA GLN A 19 -0.16 11.82 -2.60
C GLN A 19 0.22 10.34 -2.45
N GLY A 20 1.50 10.00 -2.58
CA GLY A 20 2.01 8.65 -2.35
C GLY A 20 1.81 8.12 -0.92
N HIS A 21 1.59 9.00 0.05
CA HIS A 21 1.37 8.67 1.46
C HIS A 21 -0.09 8.83 1.88
N ILE A 22 -0.77 9.86 1.36
CA ILE A 22 -2.21 10.08 1.58
C ILE A 22 -3.04 8.93 1.01
N ASN A 23 -2.72 8.47 -0.21
CA ASN A 23 -3.43 7.37 -0.87
C ASN A 23 -3.53 6.12 0.02
N PRO A 24 -2.42 5.48 0.43
CA PRO A 24 -2.49 4.27 1.26
C PRO A 24 -3.10 4.55 2.64
N MET A 25 -2.89 5.74 3.22
CA MET A 25 -3.50 6.08 4.52
C MET A 25 -5.04 6.15 4.45
N LEU A 26 -5.59 6.83 3.44
CA LEU A 26 -7.04 6.94 3.25
C LEU A 26 -7.67 5.59 2.90
N GLN A 27 -6.97 4.77 2.11
CA GLN A 27 -7.41 3.41 1.78
C GLN A 27 -7.42 2.52 3.05
N LEU A 28 -6.37 2.58 3.88
CA LEU A 28 -6.34 1.88 5.17
C LEU A 28 -7.47 2.36 6.09
N ALA A 29 -7.70 3.67 6.18
CA ALA A 29 -8.83 4.23 6.93
C ALA A 29 -10.18 3.66 6.47
N ALA A 30 -10.40 3.55 5.15
CA ALA A 30 -11.63 2.98 4.61
C ALA A 30 -11.78 1.49 4.96
N ILE A 31 -10.68 0.73 4.90
CA ILE A 31 -10.65 -0.68 5.33
C ILE A 31 -11.02 -0.77 6.82
N LEU A 32 -10.40 0.02 7.69
CA LEU A 32 -10.65 0.00 9.13
C LEU A 32 -12.07 0.47 9.48
N LYS A 33 -12.58 1.49 8.78
CA LYS A 33 -13.97 1.93 8.91
C LYS A 33 -14.95 0.78 8.63
N SER A 34 -14.70 -0.01 7.58
CA SER A 34 -15.52 -1.20 7.25
C SER A 34 -15.50 -2.28 8.35
N LYS A 35 -14.53 -2.23 9.26
CA LYS A 35 -14.42 -3.11 10.44
C LYS A 35 -15.02 -2.52 11.72
N GLY A 36 -15.73 -1.39 11.62
CA GLY A 36 -16.50 -0.81 12.74
C GLY A 36 -15.76 0.27 13.55
N PHE A 37 -14.56 0.69 13.13
CA PHE A 37 -13.82 1.77 13.80
C PHE A 37 -14.37 3.16 13.42
N SER A 38 -14.36 4.10 14.37
CA SER A 38 -14.53 5.51 14.05
C SER A 38 -13.19 6.09 13.58
N ILE A 39 -13.19 6.82 12.46
CA ILE A 39 -11.97 7.31 11.81
C ILE A 39 -11.86 8.83 11.92
N THR A 40 -10.71 9.29 12.41
CA THR A 40 -10.28 10.69 12.34
C THR A 40 -8.98 10.80 11.54
N ILE A 41 -8.98 11.57 10.45
CA ILE A 41 -7.78 11.89 9.67
C ILE A 41 -7.21 13.20 10.18
N ALA A 42 -6.09 13.15 10.90
CA ALA A 42 -5.36 14.32 11.36
C ALA A 42 -4.30 14.68 10.32
N HIS A 43 -4.56 15.71 9.53
CA HIS A 43 -3.74 16.06 8.37
C HIS A 43 -3.20 17.49 8.49
N THR A 44 -2.06 17.74 7.87
CA THR A 44 -1.49 19.08 7.71
C THR A 44 -2.38 19.93 6.79
N GLN A 45 -2.28 21.25 6.89
CA GLN A 45 -2.94 22.17 5.97
C GLN A 45 -2.28 22.16 4.59
N PHE A 46 -0.95 22.03 4.55
CA PHE A 46 -0.21 21.76 3.33
C PHE A 46 -0.68 20.44 2.71
N ASN A 47 -1.05 20.47 1.42
CA ASN A 47 -1.63 19.35 0.65
C ASN A 47 -2.77 18.61 1.38
N SER A 48 -3.73 19.35 1.93
CA SER A 48 -4.86 18.77 2.65
C SER A 48 -5.72 17.84 1.77
N PRO A 49 -6.10 16.64 2.25
CA PRO A 49 -7.03 15.76 1.54
C PRO A 49 -8.42 16.40 1.44
N ASN A 50 -9.18 16.06 0.39
CA ASN A 50 -10.53 16.58 0.20
C ASN A 50 -11.58 15.79 1.03
N PRO A 51 -12.24 16.39 2.04
CA PRO A 51 -13.22 15.70 2.86
C PRO A 51 -14.47 15.25 2.10
N SER A 52 -14.79 15.88 0.95
CA SER A 52 -15.99 15.52 0.18
C SER A 52 -15.94 14.10 -0.38
N ASN A 53 -14.75 13.50 -0.49
CA ASN A 53 -14.58 12.14 -0.98
C ASN A 53 -14.80 11.08 0.10
N HIS A 54 -14.92 11.49 1.38
CA HIS A 54 -14.96 10.60 2.53
C HIS A 54 -15.88 11.12 3.64
N HIS A 55 -17.19 11.15 3.38
CA HIS A 55 -18.19 11.64 4.35
C HIS A 55 -18.23 10.88 5.69
N ASP A 56 -17.73 9.65 5.72
CA ASP A 56 -17.72 8.79 6.90
C ASP A 56 -16.55 9.02 7.85
N PHE A 57 -15.61 9.92 7.49
CA PHE A 57 -14.44 10.26 8.28
C PHE A 57 -14.57 11.66 8.90
N THR A 58 -13.94 11.85 10.06
CA THR A 58 -13.71 13.19 10.61
C THR A 58 -12.36 13.70 10.15
N PHE A 59 -12.30 14.89 9.57
CA PHE A 59 -11.04 15.53 9.17
C PHE A 59 -10.62 16.57 10.21
N LEU A 60 -9.38 16.47 10.67
CA LEU A 60 -8.81 17.30 11.72
C LEU A 60 -7.58 18.03 11.17
N PRO A 61 -7.73 19.28 10.70
CA PRO A 61 -6.61 20.05 10.17
C PRO A 61 -5.65 20.47 11.29
N ILE A 62 -4.37 20.23 11.06
CA ILE A 62 -3.25 20.54 11.94
C ILE A 62 -2.46 21.69 11.31
N PRO A 63 -2.38 22.85 11.97
CA PRO A 63 -1.52 23.95 11.53
C PRO A 63 -0.07 23.48 11.41
N ASP A 64 0.54 23.69 10.25
CA ASP A 64 1.94 23.37 9.95
C ASP A 64 2.77 24.61 9.60
N GLY A 65 2.14 25.75 9.35
CA GLY A 65 2.82 27.01 9.02
C GLY A 65 3.59 26.99 7.70
N ILE A 66 3.26 26.07 6.78
CA ILE A 66 3.94 25.93 5.48
C ILE A 66 3.02 26.42 4.37
N SER A 67 3.46 27.45 3.65
CA SER A 67 2.78 27.88 2.42
C SER A 67 3.28 27.11 1.20
N ASP A 68 2.49 27.08 0.12
CA ASP A 68 2.89 26.49 -1.16
C ASP A 68 4.19 27.09 -1.71
N ARG A 69 4.43 28.39 -1.44
CA ARG A 69 5.65 29.09 -1.85
C ARG A 69 6.87 28.60 -1.07
N ASP A 70 6.73 28.42 0.24
CA ASP A 70 7.82 27.92 1.08
C ASP A 70 8.19 26.50 0.64
N ALA A 71 7.18 25.63 0.51
CA ALA A 71 7.36 24.25 0.08
C ALA A 71 8.03 24.12 -1.29
N ALA A 72 7.76 25.02 -2.23
CA ALA A 72 8.39 25.02 -3.57
C ALA A 72 9.89 25.36 -3.55
N THR A 73 10.38 26.00 -2.48
CA THR A 73 11.80 26.43 -2.36
C THR A 73 12.63 25.51 -1.46
N MET A 74 11.99 24.79 -0.55
CA MET A 74 12.65 23.86 0.36
C MET A 74 13.07 22.59 -0.36
N ASP A 75 14.25 22.06 -0.02
CA ASP A 75 14.55 20.67 -0.35
C ASP A 75 13.62 19.73 0.45
N PHE A 76 13.44 18.51 -0.06
CA PHE A 76 12.52 17.55 0.50
C PHE A 76 12.79 17.25 1.99
N MET A 77 14.06 17.17 2.40
CA MET A 77 14.43 16.84 3.78
C MET A 77 14.12 18.00 4.74
N ALA A 78 14.39 19.23 4.32
CA ALA A 78 14.02 20.43 5.05
C ALA A 78 12.50 20.53 5.24
N LEU A 79 11.73 20.26 4.18
CA LEU A 79 10.27 20.28 4.23
C LEU A 79 9.71 19.22 5.22
N ILE A 80 10.19 17.98 5.16
CA ILE A 80 9.78 16.93 6.12
C ILE A 80 10.13 17.30 7.56
N THR A 81 11.31 17.88 7.79
CA THR A 81 11.74 18.31 9.12
C THR A 81 10.84 19.42 9.65
N ALA A 82 10.53 20.42 8.81
CA ALA A 82 9.64 21.52 9.17
C ALA A 82 8.21 21.03 9.47
N LEU A 83 7.65 20.16 8.63
CA LEU A 83 6.33 19.57 8.85
C LEU A 83 6.25 18.87 10.20
N ASN A 84 7.24 18.05 10.54
CA ASN A 84 7.30 17.34 11.82
C ASN A 84 7.45 18.29 13.01
N ALA A 85 8.33 19.29 12.92
CA ALA A 85 8.54 20.26 14.00
C ALA A 85 7.30 21.12 14.25
N ASN A 86 6.67 21.60 13.18
CA ASN A 86 5.56 22.55 13.29
C ASN A 86 4.24 21.88 13.67
N SER A 87 4.04 20.60 13.31
CA SER A 87 2.80 19.87 13.59
C SER A 87 2.74 19.21 14.97
N GLU A 88 3.88 19.00 15.66
CA GLU A 88 3.94 18.27 16.93
C GLU A 88 3.04 18.88 18.03
N VAL A 89 3.23 20.19 18.31
CA VAL A 89 2.47 20.88 19.36
C VAL A 89 0.98 21.02 18.98
N PRO A 90 0.63 21.50 17.77
CA PRO A 90 -0.77 21.61 17.39
C PRO A 90 -1.50 20.26 17.36
N LEU A 91 -0.85 19.18 16.92
CA LEU A 91 -1.43 17.84 16.96
C LEU A 91 -1.75 17.42 18.40
N ARG A 92 -0.80 17.60 19.33
CA ARG A 92 -1.02 17.30 20.75
C ARG A 92 -2.19 18.10 21.33
N GLU A 93 -2.26 19.39 21.04
CA GLU A 93 -3.34 20.26 21.53
C GLU A 93 -4.71 19.85 20.98
N ARG A 94 -4.78 19.39 19.73
CA ARG A 94 -6.01 18.92 19.11
C ARG A 94 -6.48 17.56 19.64
N LEU A 95 -5.56 16.65 19.98
CA LEU A 95 -5.90 15.32 20.49
C LEU A 95 -6.15 15.29 22.00
N SER A 96 -5.56 16.21 22.78
CA SER A 96 -5.69 16.23 24.24
C SER A 96 -7.15 16.27 24.76
N PRO A 97 -8.07 17.06 24.17
CA PRO A 97 -9.47 17.09 24.59
C PRO A 97 -10.20 15.76 24.33
N MET A 98 -9.84 15.04 23.26
CA MET A 98 -10.46 13.76 22.88
C MET A 98 -10.15 12.66 23.91
N MET A 99 -9.02 12.79 24.63
CA MET A 99 -8.64 11.88 25.71
C MET A 99 -9.40 12.14 27.02
N LYS A 100 -10.01 13.31 27.19
CA LYS A 100 -10.78 13.68 28.39
C LYS A 100 -12.25 13.26 28.33
N GLN A 101 -12.69 12.66 27.22
CA GLN A 101 -14.08 12.21 27.08
C GLN A 101 -14.36 11.03 28.04
N GLU A 102 -15.55 11.05 28.66
CA GLU A 102 -15.96 10.05 29.66
C GLU A 102 -16.38 8.72 29.03
N GLU A 103 -16.97 8.76 27.83
CA GLU A 103 -17.36 7.56 27.10
C GLU A 103 -16.15 6.84 26.51
N GLN A 104 -15.99 5.56 26.86
CA GLN A 104 -14.88 4.73 26.40
C GLN A 104 -14.82 4.58 24.87
N ASN A 105 -15.97 4.63 24.19
CA ASN A 105 -16.07 4.55 22.72
C ASN A 105 -15.60 5.81 22.00
N ASP A 106 -15.51 6.92 22.72
CA ASP A 106 -15.11 8.22 22.17
C ASP A 106 -13.62 8.54 22.39
N ARG A 107 -12.97 7.81 23.30
CA ARG A 107 -11.51 7.88 23.51
C ARG A 107 -10.75 7.29 22.32
N ILE A 108 -9.55 7.85 22.08
CA ILE A 108 -8.66 7.38 21.02
C ILE A 108 -8.08 6.03 21.45
N ALA A 109 -8.38 4.98 20.70
CA ALA A 109 -7.88 3.63 20.94
C ALA A 109 -6.43 3.46 20.44
N CYS A 110 -6.09 4.10 19.31
CA CYS A 110 -4.77 4.03 18.71
C CYS A 110 -4.55 5.20 17.74
N ILE A 111 -3.30 5.63 17.60
CA ILE A 111 -2.84 6.51 16.51
C ILE A 111 -2.11 5.66 15.48
N ILE A 112 -2.49 5.74 14.20
CA ILE A 112 -1.74 5.15 13.09
C ILE A 112 -1.10 6.29 12.33
N TYR A 113 0.22 6.30 12.18
CA TYR A 113 0.92 7.42 11.55
C TYR A 113 1.87 6.93 10.48
N ASP A 114 2.02 7.75 9.45
CA ASP A 114 3.02 7.52 8.41
C ASP A 114 4.43 7.57 9.00
N ALA A 115 5.31 6.64 8.62
CA ALA A 115 6.68 6.57 9.14
C ALA A 115 7.46 7.89 9.02
N ILE A 116 7.16 8.72 8.00
CA ILE A 116 7.79 10.03 7.80
C ILE A 116 7.26 11.10 8.77
N MET A 117 6.06 10.92 9.31
CA MET A 117 5.48 11.81 10.35
C MET A 117 5.94 11.38 11.75
N TYR A 118 7.24 11.14 11.92
CA TYR A 118 7.86 10.53 13.11
C TYR A 118 7.60 11.28 14.42
N LYS A 119 7.37 12.60 14.40
CA LYS A 119 7.03 13.36 15.63
C LYS A 119 5.67 13.01 16.21
N THR A 120 4.80 12.34 15.44
CA THR A 120 3.52 11.81 15.94
C THR A 120 3.72 10.82 17.09
N GLU A 121 4.82 10.06 17.10
CA GLU A 121 5.12 9.11 18.17
C GLU A 121 5.33 9.80 19.52
N ALA A 122 6.02 10.95 19.54
CA ALA A 122 6.20 11.74 20.75
C ALA A 122 4.86 12.23 21.32
N VAL A 123 3.92 12.61 20.43
CA VAL A 123 2.56 13.00 20.81
C VAL A 123 1.79 11.82 21.39
N ALA A 124 1.84 10.66 20.73
CA ALA A 124 1.20 9.43 21.20
C ALA A 124 1.70 9.02 22.59
N ASN A 125 3.02 9.03 22.80
CA ASN A 125 3.66 8.72 24.07
C ASN A 125 3.26 9.71 25.18
N HIS A 126 3.26 11.02 24.88
CA HIS A 126 2.85 12.05 25.83
C HIS A 126 1.39 11.86 26.29
N LEU A 127 0.50 11.51 25.36
CA LEU A 127 -0.92 11.28 25.63
C LEU A 127 -1.22 9.85 26.12
N LYS A 128 -0.20 8.98 26.20
CA LYS A 128 -0.31 7.57 26.57
C LYS A 128 -1.28 6.80 25.67
N ILE A 129 -1.24 7.08 24.37
CA ILE A 129 -2.04 6.40 23.34
C ILE A 129 -1.13 5.40 22.61
N PRO A 130 -1.55 4.14 22.41
CA PRO A 130 -0.83 3.20 21.55
C PRO A 130 -0.65 3.75 20.13
N SER A 131 0.51 3.51 19.53
CA SER A 131 0.81 3.93 18.16
C SER A 131 1.16 2.75 17.26
N ILE A 132 0.79 2.85 15.98
CA ILE A 132 1.16 1.89 14.93
C ILE A 132 1.76 2.68 13.76
N VAL A 133 2.87 2.22 13.23
CA VAL A 133 3.52 2.84 12.07
C VAL A 133 2.91 2.27 10.79
N LEU A 134 2.53 3.14 9.85
CA LEU A 134 2.28 2.77 8.47
C LEU A 134 3.52 3.07 7.64
N GLU A 135 4.14 2.03 7.11
CA GLU A 135 5.20 2.16 6.10
C GLU A 135 4.56 2.08 4.71
N THR A 136 4.75 3.14 3.93
CA THR A 136 4.11 3.34 2.62
C THR A 136 5.02 2.94 1.46
N GLY A 137 6.29 2.64 1.73
CA GLY A 137 7.19 1.94 0.81
C GLY A 137 7.04 0.42 0.84
N SER A 138 7.95 -0.25 0.12
CA SER A 138 8.04 -1.70 0.06
C SER A 138 8.71 -2.29 1.32
N ALA A 139 8.46 -3.57 1.60
CA ALA A 139 9.16 -4.28 2.68
C ALA A 139 10.67 -4.33 2.40
N ALA A 140 11.07 -4.48 1.13
CA ALA A 140 12.47 -4.42 0.74
C ALA A 140 13.13 -3.08 1.13
N THR A 141 12.44 -1.97 0.91
CA THR A 141 12.93 -0.63 1.27
C THR A 141 13.11 -0.48 2.77
N LEU A 142 12.11 -0.92 3.57
CA LEU A 142 12.21 -0.88 5.03
C LEU A 142 13.39 -1.73 5.55
N LEU A 143 13.61 -2.91 4.94
CA LEU A 143 14.73 -3.78 5.31
C LEU A 143 16.07 -3.12 5.00
N THR A 144 16.17 -2.42 3.87
CA THR A 144 17.34 -1.63 3.53
C THR A 144 17.59 -0.52 4.56
N TYR A 145 16.56 0.23 4.96
CA TYR A 145 16.70 1.26 5.99
C TYR A 145 17.22 0.70 7.32
N ALA A 146 16.69 -0.45 7.75
CA ALA A 146 17.16 -1.15 8.94
C ALA A 146 18.63 -1.62 8.82
N ALA A 147 19.12 -1.86 7.60
CA ALA A 147 20.50 -2.28 7.34
C ALA A 147 21.49 -1.11 7.23
N VAL A 148 21.03 0.13 7.00
CA VAL A 148 21.90 1.30 6.81
C VAL A 148 22.92 1.49 7.94
N PRO A 149 22.57 1.44 9.23
CA PRO A 149 23.54 1.61 10.32
C PRO A 149 24.68 0.59 10.27
N ARG A 150 24.37 -0.65 9.85
CA ARG A 150 25.39 -1.68 9.66
C ARG A 150 26.25 -1.39 8.43
N LEU A 151 25.66 -0.98 7.31
CA LEU A 151 26.43 -0.59 6.12
C LEU A 151 27.39 0.57 6.41
N GLN A 152 27.01 1.50 7.29
CA GLN A 152 27.90 2.54 7.80
C GLN A 152 29.04 1.95 8.64
N ALA A 153 28.73 1.07 9.59
CA ALA A 153 29.73 0.45 10.46
C ALA A 153 30.74 -0.43 9.68
N ASP A 154 30.27 -1.10 8.63
CA ASP A 154 31.08 -1.96 7.76
C ASP A 154 31.89 -1.13 6.73
N GLY A 155 31.78 0.21 6.74
CA GLY A 155 32.58 1.12 5.91
C GLY A 155 32.08 1.27 4.47
N TYR A 156 30.86 0.84 4.16
CA TYR A 156 30.29 0.96 2.82
C TYR A 156 29.72 2.36 2.52
N ILE A 157 29.39 3.16 3.54
CA ILE A 157 28.81 4.49 3.40
C ILE A 157 29.85 5.55 3.81
N PRO A 158 30.15 6.57 2.97
CA PRO A 158 29.49 6.90 1.70
C PRO A 158 29.78 5.89 0.57
N LEU A 159 28.76 5.62 -0.25
CA LEU A 159 28.86 4.66 -1.35
C LEU A 159 29.86 5.15 -2.41
N GLN A 160 30.81 4.31 -2.79
CA GLN A 160 31.76 4.61 -3.87
C GLN A 160 31.18 4.21 -5.23
N ASP A 161 31.35 5.05 -6.25
CA ASP A 161 30.85 4.78 -7.61
C ASP A 161 31.40 3.48 -8.22
N SER A 162 32.64 3.11 -7.86
CA SER A 162 33.28 1.85 -8.25
C SER A 162 32.49 0.62 -7.80
N MET A 163 31.76 0.72 -6.69
CA MET A 163 30.95 -0.36 -6.11
C MET A 163 29.50 -0.34 -6.59
N SER A 164 29.12 0.61 -7.44
CA SER A 164 27.73 0.85 -7.85
C SER A 164 27.02 -0.39 -8.40
N GLN A 165 27.75 -1.25 -9.11
CA GLN A 165 27.22 -2.50 -9.69
C GLN A 165 27.32 -3.71 -8.74
N ASP A 166 28.04 -3.59 -7.63
CA ASP A 166 28.23 -4.69 -6.69
C ASP A 166 26.93 -4.97 -5.92
N LEU A 167 26.67 -6.25 -5.66
CA LEU A 167 25.55 -6.67 -4.83
C LEU A 167 25.76 -6.26 -3.39
N VAL A 168 24.70 -5.77 -2.75
CA VAL A 168 24.74 -5.39 -1.35
C VAL A 168 24.64 -6.64 -0.47
N PRO A 169 25.59 -6.87 0.45
CA PRO A 169 25.55 -8.04 1.32
C PRO A 169 24.22 -8.15 2.09
N LEU A 170 23.60 -9.33 2.04
CA LEU A 170 22.34 -9.66 2.72
C LEU A 170 21.09 -8.89 2.26
N LEU A 171 21.21 -8.09 1.19
CA LEU A 171 20.10 -7.37 0.55
C LEU A 171 19.97 -7.79 -0.92
N HIS A 172 20.16 -9.07 -1.23
CA HIS A 172 19.94 -9.58 -2.59
C HIS A 172 18.47 -9.34 -3.00
N PRO A 173 18.19 -8.86 -4.23
CA PRO A 173 19.08 -8.74 -5.40
C PRO A 173 19.64 -7.33 -5.65
N PHE A 174 19.63 -6.45 -4.64
CA PHE A 174 19.96 -5.04 -4.80
C PHE A 174 21.45 -4.82 -4.95
N ARG A 175 21.80 -3.92 -5.88
CA ARG A 175 23.14 -3.36 -6.04
C ARG A 175 23.26 -2.08 -5.22
N PHE A 176 24.48 -1.61 -4.95
CA PHE A 176 24.66 -0.35 -4.24
C PHE A 176 23.99 0.84 -4.95
N LYS A 177 23.99 0.87 -6.29
CA LYS A 177 23.27 1.93 -7.03
C LYS A 177 21.75 1.89 -6.92
N ASP A 178 21.20 0.73 -6.55
CA ASP A 178 19.75 0.56 -6.40
C ASP A 178 19.28 1.13 -5.05
N LEU A 179 20.19 1.34 -4.09
CA LEU A 179 19.82 1.82 -2.75
C LEU A 179 19.33 3.29 -2.77
N PRO A 180 18.37 3.65 -1.91
CA PRO A 180 17.79 4.99 -1.83
C PRO A 180 18.78 6.07 -1.36
N ILE A 181 19.90 5.64 -0.77
CA ILE A 181 20.99 6.52 -0.31
C ILE A 181 21.99 6.85 -1.43
N PHE A 182 21.96 6.14 -2.57
CA PHE A 182 22.93 6.33 -3.66
C PHE A 182 22.71 7.66 -4.38
N ASN A 183 23.79 8.44 -4.51
CA ASN A 183 23.80 9.79 -5.09
C ASN A 183 22.73 10.74 -4.51
N PHE A 184 22.38 10.55 -3.23
CA PHE A 184 21.45 11.46 -2.57
C PHE A 184 22.16 12.79 -2.21
N PRO A 185 21.67 13.96 -2.67
CA PRO A 185 22.38 15.24 -2.52
C PRO A 185 22.73 15.62 -1.09
N ASN A 186 21.84 15.31 -0.13
CA ASN A 186 22.06 15.57 1.30
C ASN A 186 22.04 14.24 2.09
N LEU A 187 23.11 13.45 1.91
CA LEU A 187 23.22 12.12 2.52
C LEU A 187 23.14 12.16 4.05
N GLU A 188 23.74 13.16 4.71
CA GLU A 188 23.71 13.28 6.17
C GLU A 188 22.28 13.47 6.70
N ALA A 189 21.51 14.39 6.12
CA ALA A 189 20.12 14.59 6.51
C ALA A 189 19.27 13.33 6.27
N LEU A 190 19.51 12.62 5.15
CA LEU A 190 18.83 11.35 4.88
C LEU A 190 19.16 10.30 5.93
N LEU A 191 20.44 10.11 6.26
CA LEU A 191 20.86 9.15 7.28
C LEU A 191 20.25 9.48 8.66
N GLN A 192 20.17 10.76 9.02
CA GLN A 192 19.52 11.20 10.25
C GLN A 192 18.01 10.90 10.26
N LEU A 193 17.32 11.12 9.13
CA LEU A 193 15.91 10.74 8.99
C LEU A 193 15.74 9.22 9.12
N LEU A 194 16.54 8.43 8.40
CA LEU A 194 16.47 6.96 8.45
C LEU A 194 16.74 6.41 9.85
N ALA A 195 17.72 6.97 10.56
CA ALA A 195 17.99 6.61 11.95
C ALA A 195 16.79 6.93 12.87
N THR A 196 16.08 8.03 12.59
CA THR A 196 14.90 8.46 13.35
C THR A 196 13.70 7.56 13.07
N THR A 197 13.39 7.31 11.79
CA THR A 197 12.21 6.53 11.38
C THR A 197 12.39 5.03 11.58
N SER A 198 13.63 4.52 11.58
CA SER A 198 13.93 3.11 11.85
C SER A 198 13.90 2.75 13.33
N ASN A 199 13.79 3.71 14.25
CA ASN A 199 13.73 3.45 15.69
C ASN A 199 12.29 3.15 16.16
N ILE A 200 11.68 2.11 15.60
CA ILE A 200 10.25 1.78 15.78
C ILE A 200 9.97 1.06 17.12
N LYS A 201 10.97 0.93 18.00
CA LYS A 201 10.90 0.09 19.23
C LYS A 201 9.82 0.54 20.23
N THR A 202 9.34 1.77 20.13
CA THR A 202 8.28 2.32 21.00
C THR A 202 6.87 2.17 20.43
N SER A 203 6.74 1.85 19.14
CA SER A 203 5.43 1.62 18.52
C SER A 203 4.95 0.18 18.73
N SER A 204 3.63 0.01 18.72
CA SER A 204 2.99 -1.28 19.02
C SER A 204 3.02 -2.26 17.85
N ALA A 205 3.10 -1.78 16.60
CA ALA A 205 3.17 -2.61 15.40
C ALA A 205 3.60 -1.79 14.17
N ILE A 206 3.90 -2.49 13.07
CA ILE A 206 4.12 -1.92 11.73
C ILE A 206 3.06 -2.47 10.79
N ILE A 207 2.48 -1.62 9.97
CA ILE A 207 1.60 -1.98 8.85
C ILE A 207 2.36 -1.71 7.56
N LEU A 208 2.37 -2.70 6.66
CA LEU A 208 2.93 -2.59 5.32
C LEU A 208 1.82 -2.76 4.28
N ASN A 209 1.79 -1.86 3.30
CA ASN A 209 0.95 -2.00 2.12
C ASN A 209 1.60 -2.97 1.13
N THR A 210 1.70 -4.24 1.48
CA THR A 210 2.28 -5.30 0.65
C THR A 210 1.64 -6.66 0.96
N LEU A 211 2.03 -7.68 0.19
CA LEU A 211 1.65 -9.08 0.36
C LEU A 211 2.88 -9.95 0.54
N ASP A 212 2.72 -11.03 1.32
CA ASP A 212 3.76 -12.06 1.47
C ASP A 212 4.20 -12.65 0.13
N CYS A 213 3.25 -12.90 -0.80
CA CYS A 213 3.59 -13.45 -2.12
C CYS A 213 4.47 -12.53 -2.98
N LEU A 214 4.54 -11.23 -2.67
CA LEU A 214 5.36 -10.26 -3.40
C LEU A 214 6.74 -10.10 -2.75
N GLU A 215 6.81 -10.12 -1.42
CA GLU A 215 8.00 -9.68 -0.67
C GLU A 215 8.42 -10.64 0.47
N HIS A 216 8.05 -11.92 0.41
CA HIS A 216 8.42 -12.94 1.41
C HIS A 216 9.91 -12.89 1.84
N PRO A 217 10.90 -12.75 0.92
CA PRO A 217 12.31 -12.70 1.31
C PRO A 217 12.67 -11.52 2.20
N SER A 218 11.91 -10.41 2.13
CA SER A 218 12.15 -9.20 2.92
C SER A 218 11.39 -9.21 4.25
N LEU A 219 10.19 -9.81 4.29
CA LEU A 219 9.32 -9.79 5.47
C LEU A 219 9.86 -10.61 6.64
N ALA A 220 10.43 -11.80 6.40
CA ALA A 220 10.94 -12.63 7.48
C ALA A 220 12.15 -12.00 8.22
N PRO A 221 13.17 -11.45 7.52
CA PRO A 221 14.25 -10.69 8.16
C PRO A 221 13.74 -9.47 8.93
N LEU A 222 12.75 -8.73 8.39
CA LEU A 222 12.15 -7.59 9.06
C LEU A 222 11.49 -7.98 10.38
N GLN A 223 10.70 -9.05 10.39
CA GLN A 223 10.02 -9.53 11.59
C GLN A 223 11.02 -9.92 12.69
N LYS A 224 12.19 -10.45 12.31
CA LYS A 224 13.29 -10.74 13.24
C LYS A 224 13.98 -9.46 13.76
N HIS A 225 14.08 -8.42 12.94
CA HIS A 225 14.75 -7.18 13.31
C HIS A 225 13.93 -6.36 14.31
N TYR A 226 12.67 -6.07 14.00
CA TYR A 226 11.87 -5.09 14.74
C TYR A 226 11.21 -5.64 16.02
N GLN A 227 11.07 -6.95 16.16
CA GLN A 227 10.48 -7.63 17.35
C GLN A 227 9.08 -7.14 17.77
N VAL A 228 8.43 -6.31 16.96
CA VAL A 228 7.01 -5.94 17.04
C VAL A 228 6.24 -6.64 15.92
N PRO A 229 4.92 -6.83 16.04
CA PRO A 229 4.11 -7.38 14.95
C PRO A 229 4.23 -6.55 13.67
N ILE A 230 4.48 -7.24 12.54
CA ILE A 230 4.45 -6.63 11.20
C ILE A 230 3.26 -7.21 10.44
N PHE A 231 2.36 -6.33 10.00
CA PHE A 231 1.15 -6.69 9.27
C PHE A 231 1.27 -6.30 7.80
N SER A 232 1.53 -7.28 6.92
CA SER A 232 1.42 -7.12 5.47
C SER A 232 -0.06 -7.20 5.06
N MET A 233 -0.73 -6.05 4.97
CA MET A 233 -2.18 -5.94 4.75
C MET A 233 -2.56 -5.36 3.38
N GLY A 234 -1.59 -5.22 2.47
CA GLY A 234 -1.83 -4.68 1.14
C GLY A 234 -2.37 -5.73 0.15
N PRO A 235 -2.62 -5.34 -1.10
CA PRO A 235 -2.60 -3.97 -1.62
C PRO A 235 -3.90 -3.25 -1.23
N PHE A 236 -3.79 -2.15 -0.48
CA PHE A 236 -4.97 -1.46 0.06
C PHE A 236 -5.95 -1.01 -1.00
N HIS A 237 -5.47 -0.60 -2.18
CA HIS A 237 -6.32 -0.13 -3.28
C HIS A 237 -7.24 -1.22 -3.85
N LYS A 238 -6.94 -2.52 -3.66
CA LYS A 238 -7.81 -3.64 -4.04
C LYS A 238 -8.77 -4.07 -2.93
N ILE A 239 -8.45 -3.76 -1.68
CA ILE A 239 -9.21 -4.20 -0.49
C ILE A 239 -10.17 -3.11 -0.01
N ALA A 240 -9.76 -1.84 -0.14
CA ALA A 240 -10.54 -0.69 0.30
C ALA A 240 -11.80 -0.53 -0.56
N PRO A 241 -12.92 -0.06 0.05
CA PRO A 241 -14.09 0.38 -0.70
C PRO A 241 -13.73 1.45 -1.75
N PRO A 242 -14.45 1.51 -2.89
CA PRO A 242 -14.20 2.52 -3.91
C PRO A 242 -14.34 3.94 -3.35
N SER A 243 -13.25 4.71 -3.43
CA SER A 243 -13.22 6.13 -3.09
C SER A 243 -12.03 6.78 -3.81
N SER A 244 -12.14 8.07 -4.13
CA SER A 244 -11.01 8.84 -4.67
C SER A 244 -10.17 9.38 -3.53
N SER A 245 -8.90 9.02 -3.51
CA SER A 245 -7.88 9.53 -2.59
C SER A 245 -6.98 10.58 -3.25
N SER A 246 -7.30 10.99 -4.48
CA SER A 246 -6.48 11.90 -5.28
C SER A 246 -6.54 13.34 -4.74
N LEU A 247 -5.37 14.00 -4.69
CA LEU A 247 -5.28 15.44 -4.41
C LEU A 247 -5.66 16.29 -5.64
N LEU A 248 -5.41 15.74 -6.83
CA LEU A 248 -5.64 16.40 -8.11
C LEU A 248 -6.93 15.90 -8.74
N LYS A 249 -7.61 16.80 -9.45
CA LYS A 249 -8.84 16.47 -10.19
C LYS A 249 -8.51 15.52 -11.34
N GLU A 250 -9.09 14.34 -11.29
CA GLU A 250 -8.90 13.31 -12.31
C GLU A 250 -9.71 13.65 -13.58
N ASP A 251 -9.06 13.55 -14.74
CA ASP A 251 -9.71 13.67 -16.05
C ASP A 251 -10.20 12.30 -16.52
N THR A 252 -11.49 12.04 -16.32
CA THR A 252 -12.12 10.77 -16.71
C THR A 252 -12.36 10.66 -18.22
N ASN A 253 -12.17 11.73 -19.00
CA ASN A 253 -12.36 11.65 -20.46
C ASN A 253 -11.32 10.75 -21.13
N CYS A 254 -10.16 10.53 -20.50
CA CYS A 254 -9.17 9.58 -20.99
C CYS A 254 -9.72 8.14 -21.03
N ILE A 255 -10.68 7.77 -20.17
CA ILE A 255 -11.33 6.45 -20.21
C ILE A 255 -12.14 6.29 -21.49
N SER A 256 -12.92 7.30 -21.89
CA SER A 256 -13.65 7.28 -23.15
C SER A 256 -12.75 7.26 -24.39
N TRP A 257 -11.51 7.76 -24.26
CA TRP A 257 -10.50 7.60 -25.31
C TRP A 257 -9.95 6.16 -25.34
N LEU A 258 -9.71 5.55 -24.18
CA LEU A 258 -9.26 4.15 -24.05
C LEU A 258 -10.30 3.15 -24.60
N ASP A 259 -11.60 3.41 -24.42
CA ASP A 259 -12.69 2.57 -24.93
C ASP A 259 -12.64 2.38 -26.47
N LYS A 260 -12.00 3.31 -27.18
CA LYS A 260 -11.86 3.28 -28.65
C LYS A 260 -10.60 2.55 -29.11
N GLN A 261 -9.72 2.17 -28.20
CA GLN A 261 -8.42 1.56 -28.51
C GLN A 261 -8.52 0.02 -28.53
N SER A 262 -7.59 -0.61 -29.23
CA SER A 262 -7.52 -2.08 -29.25
C SER A 262 -7.02 -2.63 -27.90
N PRO A 263 -7.39 -3.87 -27.53
CA PRO A 263 -6.88 -4.50 -26.33
C PRO A 263 -5.35 -4.57 -26.32
N ASN A 264 -4.73 -4.30 -25.16
CA ASN A 264 -3.27 -4.30 -24.96
C ASN A 264 -2.46 -3.42 -25.94
N SER A 265 -3.05 -2.41 -26.58
CA SER A 265 -2.33 -1.57 -27.55
C SER A 265 -1.77 -0.27 -26.97
N VAL A 266 -2.28 0.18 -25.82
CA VAL A 266 -1.95 1.51 -25.27
C VAL A 266 -0.77 1.42 -24.29
N ILE A 267 0.23 2.30 -24.46
CA ILE A 267 1.23 2.58 -23.41
C ILE A 267 0.73 3.73 -22.52
N TYR A 268 0.52 3.45 -21.24
CA TYR A 268 0.22 4.47 -20.24
C TYR A 268 1.53 5.05 -19.68
N VAL A 269 1.63 6.37 -19.52
CA VAL A 269 2.85 7.06 -19.07
C VAL A 269 2.53 7.99 -17.91
N SER A 270 3.15 7.76 -16.75
CA SER A 270 3.02 8.61 -15.55
C SER A 270 4.27 8.54 -14.66
N ILE A 271 4.87 9.69 -14.39
CA ILE A 271 6.08 9.82 -13.56
C ILE A 271 5.77 10.11 -12.08
N GLY A 272 4.52 9.90 -11.64
CA GLY A 272 4.12 10.10 -10.25
C GLY A 272 3.80 11.55 -9.89
N SER A 273 3.51 11.81 -8.62
CA SER A 273 2.99 13.11 -8.15
C SER A 273 4.07 14.13 -7.77
N VAL A 274 5.33 13.70 -7.62
CA VAL A 274 6.43 14.54 -7.12
C VAL A 274 7.53 14.74 -8.16
N ALA A 275 7.84 13.73 -8.97
CA ALA A 275 8.92 13.84 -9.94
C ALA A 275 8.64 14.93 -10.98
N SER A 276 9.74 15.52 -11.45
CA SER A 276 9.76 16.55 -12.49
C SER A 276 10.77 16.17 -13.56
N ILE A 277 10.51 16.54 -14.80
CA ILE A 277 11.47 16.43 -15.90
C ILE A 277 11.84 17.82 -16.42
N ASP A 278 12.96 17.92 -17.12
CA ASP A 278 13.33 19.15 -17.82
C ASP A 278 12.72 19.23 -19.24
N GLU A 279 12.91 20.38 -19.89
CA GLU A 279 12.40 20.62 -21.26
C GLU A 279 12.96 19.62 -22.28
N ARG A 280 14.24 19.27 -22.16
CA ARG A 280 14.88 18.32 -23.08
C ARG A 280 14.25 16.95 -22.92
N GLU A 281 14.09 16.47 -21.69
CA GLU A 281 13.45 15.20 -21.37
C GLU A 281 11.99 15.16 -21.83
N LEU A 282 11.24 16.27 -21.72
CA LEU A 282 9.87 16.37 -22.24
C LEU A 282 9.84 16.16 -23.77
N VAL A 283 10.70 16.87 -24.50
CA VAL A 283 10.77 16.79 -25.97
C VAL A 283 11.21 15.39 -26.43
N GLU A 284 12.23 14.81 -25.79
CA GLU A 284 12.68 13.45 -26.10
C GLU A 284 11.61 12.40 -25.78
N THR A 285 10.86 12.56 -24.68
CA THR A 285 9.72 11.71 -24.32
C THR A 285 8.62 11.79 -25.35
N ALA A 286 8.21 13.00 -25.75
CA ALA A 286 7.17 13.21 -26.75
C ALA A 286 7.53 12.53 -28.08
N TRP A 287 8.72 12.80 -28.62
CA TRP A 287 9.14 12.19 -29.89
C TRP A 287 9.40 10.68 -29.76
N GLY A 288 9.87 10.19 -28.62
CA GLY A 288 10.00 8.76 -28.37
C GLY A 288 8.65 8.03 -28.40
N LEU A 289 7.61 8.64 -27.79
CA LEU A 289 6.23 8.15 -27.84
C LEU A 289 5.69 8.16 -29.28
N ALA A 290 5.84 9.29 -29.98
CA ALA A 290 5.38 9.42 -31.37
C ALA A 290 6.02 8.36 -32.29
N ASN A 291 7.35 8.18 -32.20
CA ASN A 291 8.12 7.27 -33.04
C ASN A 291 7.86 5.78 -32.73
N SER A 292 7.41 5.47 -31.51
CA SER A 292 7.04 4.10 -31.13
C SER A 292 5.91 3.53 -31.98
N GLY A 293 5.08 4.40 -32.58
CA GLY A 293 3.89 4.02 -33.34
C GLY A 293 2.77 3.44 -32.48
N GLN A 294 2.94 3.34 -31.16
CA GLN A 294 1.91 2.84 -30.24
C GLN A 294 0.94 3.97 -29.86
N PRO A 295 -0.36 3.68 -29.68
CA PRO A 295 -1.26 4.57 -28.94
C PRO A 295 -0.73 4.82 -27.52
N PHE A 296 -0.82 6.05 -27.03
CA PHE A 296 -0.34 6.39 -25.70
C PHE A 296 -1.28 7.31 -24.94
N LEU A 297 -1.37 7.08 -23.64
CA LEU A 297 -1.99 7.99 -22.67
C LEU A 297 -0.89 8.53 -21.76
N TRP A 298 -0.62 9.83 -21.83
CA TRP A 298 0.46 10.47 -21.07
C TRP A 298 -0.07 11.50 -20.08
N VAL A 299 0.28 11.30 -18.80
CA VAL A 299 0.00 12.26 -17.74
C VAL A 299 1.12 13.30 -17.67
N VAL A 300 0.77 14.56 -17.92
CA VAL A 300 1.67 15.72 -17.76
C VAL A 300 1.07 16.65 -16.72
N ARG A 301 1.41 16.40 -15.45
CA ARG A 301 0.91 17.15 -14.31
C ARG A 301 1.36 18.62 -14.35
N PRO A 302 0.51 19.58 -13.96
CA PRO A 302 0.93 20.96 -13.70
C PRO A 302 2.14 21.01 -12.76
N GLY A 303 3.16 21.80 -13.12
CA GLY A 303 4.41 21.92 -12.36
C GLY A 303 5.37 20.72 -12.45
N SER A 304 5.07 19.68 -13.24
CA SER A 304 6.02 18.58 -13.48
C SER A 304 7.14 18.92 -14.46
N ILE A 305 7.00 20.03 -15.22
CA ILE A 305 8.02 20.53 -16.13
C ILE A 305 8.70 21.73 -15.50
N ARG A 306 10.02 21.68 -15.36
CA ARG A 306 10.77 22.75 -14.70
C ARG A 306 10.72 24.03 -15.53
N GLY A 307 10.06 25.06 -14.99
CA GLY A 307 10.11 26.43 -15.47
C GLY A 307 9.06 26.83 -16.52
N LEU A 308 8.17 25.93 -16.99
CA LEU A 308 7.24 26.21 -18.08
C LEU A 308 5.95 25.37 -18.03
N GLU A 309 4.90 25.85 -18.70
CA GLU A 309 3.68 25.08 -19.01
C GLU A 309 3.92 24.19 -20.25
N TRP A 310 3.59 22.90 -20.15
CA TRP A 310 3.93 21.91 -21.19
C TRP A 310 3.24 22.16 -22.53
N LEU A 311 2.03 22.73 -22.52
CA LEU A 311 1.25 23.04 -23.74
C LEU A 311 2.00 23.99 -24.67
N ALA A 312 2.88 24.83 -24.14
CA ALA A 312 3.70 25.76 -24.93
C ALA A 312 4.93 25.10 -25.58
N LEU A 313 5.31 23.90 -25.11
CA LEU A 313 6.58 23.24 -25.47
C LEU A 313 6.43 22.15 -26.56
N LEU A 314 5.23 21.63 -26.77
CA LEU A 314 4.99 20.61 -27.81
C LEU A 314 4.58 21.29 -29.12
N PRO A 315 5.39 21.19 -30.21
CA PRO A 315 5.11 21.87 -31.46
C PRO A 315 3.86 21.32 -32.15
N GLU A 316 3.20 22.11 -33.00
CA GLU A 316 2.04 21.64 -33.78
C GLU A 316 2.37 20.41 -34.64
N SER A 317 3.61 20.31 -35.14
CA SER A 317 4.08 19.13 -35.88
C SER A 317 4.03 17.83 -35.04
N PHE A 318 4.16 17.92 -33.72
CA PHE A 318 3.97 16.77 -32.84
C PHE A 318 2.49 16.33 -32.83
N LYS A 319 1.56 17.27 -32.68
CA LYS A 319 0.11 16.99 -32.69
C LYS A 319 -0.33 16.38 -34.03
N GLU A 320 0.16 16.92 -35.13
CA GLU A 320 -0.07 16.37 -36.48
C GLU A 320 0.50 14.97 -36.65
N THR A 321 1.63 14.64 -36.01
CA THR A 321 2.25 13.30 -36.11
C THR A 321 1.51 12.24 -35.30
N VAL A 322 1.01 12.60 -34.10
CA VAL A 322 0.35 11.64 -33.20
C VAL A 322 -1.13 11.46 -33.51
N GLU A 323 -1.78 12.49 -34.08
CA GLU A 323 -3.21 12.50 -34.41
C GLU A 323 -4.07 11.94 -33.26
N GLU A 324 -4.99 11.02 -33.55
CA GLU A 324 -5.88 10.39 -32.55
C GLU A 324 -5.20 9.31 -31.68
N ARG A 325 -3.91 8.98 -31.94
CA ARG A 325 -3.16 7.95 -31.19
C ARG A 325 -2.62 8.45 -29.85
N GLY A 326 -2.55 9.76 -29.65
CA GLY A 326 -2.05 10.37 -28.42
C GLY A 326 -3.18 10.98 -27.59
N CYS A 327 -3.26 10.60 -26.31
CA CYS A 327 -4.08 11.29 -25.32
C CYS A 327 -3.16 11.86 -24.23
N ILE A 328 -3.21 13.17 -24.01
CA ILE A 328 -2.43 13.83 -22.96
C ILE A 328 -3.39 14.50 -21.99
N VAL A 329 -3.23 14.21 -20.70
CA VAL A 329 -4.07 14.75 -19.63
C VAL A 329 -3.20 15.27 -18.49
N GLU A 330 -3.71 16.23 -17.72
CA GLU A 330 -3.01 16.75 -16.55
C GLU A 330 -2.95 15.73 -15.41
N TRP A 331 -4.03 14.97 -15.22
CA TRP A 331 -4.12 13.95 -14.18
C TRP A 331 -5.13 12.88 -14.57
N ALA A 332 -4.74 11.61 -14.50
CA ALA A 332 -5.60 10.48 -14.89
C ALA A 332 -6.09 9.69 -13.67
N PRO A 333 -7.29 9.06 -13.73
CA PRO A 333 -7.73 8.06 -12.75
C PRO A 333 -6.92 6.78 -12.92
N GLN A 334 -5.65 6.78 -12.47
CA GLN A 334 -4.63 5.76 -12.76
C GLN A 334 -5.10 4.33 -12.48
N LYS A 335 -5.83 4.11 -11.38
CA LYS A 335 -6.37 2.78 -11.03
C LYS A 335 -7.33 2.25 -12.11
N GLU A 336 -8.20 3.11 -12.64
CA GLU A 336 -9.14 2.76 -13.71
C GLU A 336 -8.42 2.57 -15.04
N VAL A 337 -7.44 3.43 -15.33
CA VAL A 337 -6.59 3.32 -16.53
C VAL A 337 -5.86 1.98 -16.55
N LEU A 338 -5.17 1.61 -15.46
CA LEU A 338 -4.41 0.35 -15.39
C LEU A 338 -5.32 -0.89 -15.42
N ALA A 339 -6.56 -0.79 -14.94
CA ALA A 339 -7.54 -1.86 -15.03
C ALA A 339 -8.20 -1.98 -16.43
N HIS A 340 -8.00 -0.98 -17.30
CA HIS A 340 -8.64 -0.93 -18.61
C HIS A 340 -7.96 -1.88 -19.61
N GLY A 341 -8.75 -2.73 -20.29
CA GLY A 341 -8.23 -3.78 -21.18
C GLY A 341 -7.42 -3.29 -22.40
N ALA A 342 -7.53 -2.01 -22.76
CA ALA A 342 -6.70 -1.40 -23.80
C ALA A 342 -5.25 -1.14 -23.37
N VAL A 343 -4.98 -1.01 -22.06
CA VAL A 343 -3.62 -0.71 -21.57
C VAL A 343 -2.76 -1.97 -21.66
N GLY A 344 -1.73 -1.88 -22.51
CA GLY A 344 -0.79 -2.96 -22.75
C GLY A 344 0.56 -2.79 -22.04
N GLY A 345 0.85 -1.61 -21.51
CA GLY A 345 2.07 -1.38 -20.75
C GLY A 345 2.01 -0.08 -19.95
N PHE A 346 2.86 0.02 -18.93
CA PHE A 346 2.92 1.19 -18.07
C PHE A 346 4.35 1.71 -17.93
N TRP A 347 4.63 2.87 -18.51
CA TRP A 347 5.83 3.62 -18.21
C TRP A 347 5.66 4.40 -16.91
N SER A 348 6.41 3.98 -15.88
CA SER A 348 6.35 4.52 -14.54
C SER A 348 7.70 4.91 -13.96
N HIS A 349 7.67 5.88 -13.06
CA HIS A 349 8.76 6.17 -12.11
C HIS A 349 8.99 5.09 -11.05
N CYS A 350 8.17 4.03 -10.99
CA CYS A 350 8.33 2.91 -10.06
C CYS A 350 8.12 3.26 -8.59
N GLY A 351 7.29 4.26 -8.28
CA GLY A 351 6.78 4.44 -6.91
C GLY A 351 5.99 3.21 -6.44
N TRP A 352 5.98 2.93 -5.14
CA TRP A 352 5.41 1.68 -4.62
C TRP A 352 3.91 1.51 -4.91
N ASN A 353 3.11 2.56 -4.76
CA ASN A 353 1.67 2.49 -5.09
C ASN A 353 1.43 2.13 -6.57
N SER A 354 2.12 2.80 -7.50
CA SER A 354 2.04 2.52 -8.94
C SER A 354 2.52 1.11 -9.28
N THR A 355 3.55 0.64 -8.57
CA THR A 355 4.08 -0.73 -8.72
C THR A 355 3.03 -1.77 -8.33
N LEU A 356 2.36 -1.56 -7.19
CA LEU A 356 1.27 -2.43 -6.75
C LEU A 356 0.10 -2.37 -7.72
N GLU A 357 -0.35 -1.19 -8.14
CA GLU A 357 -1.48 -1.01 -9.07
C GLU A 357 -1.23 -1.73 -10.41
N SER A 358 -0.05 -1.57 -11.01
CA SER A 358 0.32 -2.24 -12.27
C SER A 358 0.35 -3.76 -12.11
N THR A 359 0.97 -4.22 -11.01
CA THR A 359 1.10 -5.65 -10.70
C THR A 359 -0.26 -6.30 -10.46
N CYS A 360 -1.16 -5.59 -9.76
CA CYS A 360 -2.52 -6.05 -9.50
C CYS A 360 -3.38 -6.12 -10.76
N GLU A 361 -3.02 -5.38 -11.81
CA GLU A 361 -3.76 -5.41 -13.08
C GLU A 361 -3.08 -6.24 -14.17
N GLY A 362 -1.88 -6.78 -13.91
CA GLY A 362 -1.15 -7.62 -14.85
C GLY A 362 -0.55 -6.83 -16.01
N VAL A 363 -0.26 -5.55 -15.79
CA VAL A 363 0.31 -4.65 -16.80
C VAL A 363 1.83 -4.60 -16.61
N PRO A 364 2.62 -4.97 -17.64
CA PRO A 364 4.08 -4.91 -17.56
C PRO A 364 4.59 -3.46 -17.71
N MET A 365 5.79 -3.18 -17.21
CA MET A 365 6.24 -1.80 -16.96
C MET A 365 7.50 -1.39 -17.74
N VAL A 366 7.55 -0.15 -18.23
CA VAL A 366 8.81 0.56 -18.51
C VAL A 366 9.20 1.31 -17.24
N CYS A 367 10.35 0.96 -16.68
CA CYS A 367 10.80 1.42 -15.37
C CYS A 367 11.80 2.58 -15.54
N ARG A 368 11.41 3.79 -15.15
CA ARG A 368 12.28 4.98 -15.16
C ARG A 368 12.37 5.58 -13.75
N PRO A 369 13.12 4.97 -12.82
CA PRO A 369 13.24 5.49 -11.46
C PRO A 369 13.89 6.88 -11.44
N CYS A 370 13.39 7.76 -10.59
CA CYS A 370 13.90 9.12 -10.39
C CYS A 370 14.73 9.22 -9.10
N PHE A 371 14.17 8.83 -7.95
CA PHE A 371 14.79 9.00 -6.63
C PHE A 371 14.21 8.04 -5.58
N GLY A 372 14.80 8.04 -4.38
CA GLY A 372 14.31 7.26 -3.25
C GLY A 372 14.31 5.75 -3.53
N ASP A 373 13.25 5.08 -3.12
CA ASP A 373 13.05 3.63 -3.24
C ASP A 373 12.80 3.14 -4.67
N GLN A 374 12.56 4.05 -5.61
CA GLN A 374 12.15 3.72 -6.98
C GLN A 374 13.13 2.82 -7.71
N ARG A 375 14.45 2.96 -7.47
CA ARG A 375 15.48 2.09 -8.08
C ARG A 375 15.41 0.67 -7.55
N MET A 376 15.11 0.50 -6.26
CA MET A 376 14.86 -0.81 -5.68
C MET A 376 13.61 -1.44 -6.28
N ASN A 377 12.52 -0.67 -6.40
CA ASN A 377 11.27 -1.17 -6.98
C ASN A 377 11.48 -1.58 -8.46
N ALA A 378 12.21 -0.76 -9.24
CA ALA A 378 12.58 -1.09 -10.62
C ALA A 378 13.39 -2.39 -10.72
N ARG A 379 14.35 -2.61 -9.79
CA ARG A 379 15.12 -3.85 -9.71
C ARG A 379 14.25 -5.07 -9.41
N CYS A 380 13.24 -4.94 -8.53
CA CYS A 380 12.27 -5.99 -8.29
C CYS A 380 11.44 -6.31 -9.54
N LEU A 381 10.91 -5.27 -10.20
CA LEU A 381 10.14 -5.39 -11.44
C LEU A 381 10.92 -6.09 -12.55
N SER A 382 12.19 -5.72 -12.75
CA SER A 382 13.02 -6.22 -13.86
C SER A 382 13.65 -7.58 -13.58
N HIS A 383 14.26 -7.78 -12.41
CA HIS A 383 15.09 -8.96 -12.12
C HIS A 383 14.38 -10.04 -11.31
N VAL A 384 13.49 -9.66 -10.40
CA VAL A 384 12.80 -10.62 -9.52
C VAL A 384 11.54 -11.12 -10.20
N TRP A 385 10.64 -10.19 -10.54
CA TRP A 385 9.32 -10.51 -11.06
C TRP A 385 9.33 -10.67 -12.58
N ARG A 386 10.32 -10.10 -13.28
CA ARG A 386 10.45 -10.13 -14.74
C ARG A 386 9.19 -9.61 -15.44
N VAL A 387 8.68 -8.49 -14.93
CA VAL A 387 7.49 -7.79 -15.43
C VAL A 387 7.81 -6.38 -15.89
N GLY A 388 9.09 -6.00 -15.96
CA GLY A 388 9.49 -4.65 -16.38
C GLY A 388 10.84 -4.55 -17.07
N LEU A 389 10.98 -3.49 -17.86
CA LEU A 389 12.21 -3.09 -18.55
C LEU A 389 12.75 -1.79 -17.96
N GLU A 390 14.01 -1.79 -17.53
CA GLU A 390 14.64 -0.58 -17.02
C GLU A 390 15.11 0.34 -18.16
N LEU A 391 14.77 1.62 -18.03
CA LEU A 391 15.23 2.72 -18.86
C LEU A 391 16.28 3.50 -18.05
N GLU A 392 17.50 2.96 -17.96
CA GLU A 392 18.56 3.46 -17.08
C GLU A 392 19.36 4.65 -17.66
N ASN A 393 19.42 4.81 -18.99
CA ASN A 393 20.24 5.84 -19.64
C ASN A 393 19.52 7.20 -19.75
N GLU A 394 20.23 8.20 -20.27
CA GLU A 394 19.63 9.49 -20.65
C GLU A 394 18.37 9.26 -21.50
N LEU A 395 17.31 10.02 -21.23
CA LEU A 395 16.07 9.96 -21.99
C LEU A 395 16.30 10.48 -23.40
N GLN A 396 16.64 9.57 -24.30
CA GLN A 396 16.79 9.82 -25.72
C GLN A 396 15.62 9.15 -26.46
N ARG A 397 14.99 9.88 -27.40
CA ARG A 397 13.80 9.43 -28.13
C ARG A 397 13.95 8.06 -28.77
N GLY A 398 15.15 7.75 -29.29
CA GLY A 398 15.42 6.44 -29.92
C GLY A 398 15.50 5.28 -28.92
N GLU A 399 15.94 5.54 -27.68
CA GLU A 399 15.94 4.54 -26.63
C GLU A 399 14.54 4.32 -26.06
N ILE A 400 13.78 5.41 -25.89
CA ILE A 400 12.37 5.39 -25.50
C ILE A 400 11.57 4.57 -26.51
N GLU A 401 11.68 4.91 -27.81
CA GLU A 401 11.03 4.19 -28.89
C GLU A 401 11.34 2.69 -28.84
N ARG A 402 12.63 2.34 -28.76
CA ARG A 402 13.08 0.94 -28.75
C ARG A 402 12.51 0.19 -27.54
N THR A 403 12.49 0.81 -26.37
CA THR A 403 12.02 0.20 -25.12
C THR A 403 10.51 -0.02 -25.15
N ILE A 404 9.75 0.98 -25.61
CA ILE A 404 8.29 0.84 -25.80
C ILE A 404 8.00 -0.28 -26.80
N ARG A 405 8.67 -0.31 -27.96
CA ARG A 405 8.48 -1.36 -28.97
C ARG A 405 8.83 -2.75 -28.42
N ARG A 406 9.91 -2.88 -27.64
CA ARG A 406 10.30 -4.15 -26.98
C ARG A 406 9.22 -4.65 -26.02
N LEU A 407 8.63 -3.76 -25.22
CA LEU A 407 7.57 -4.10 -24.26
C LEU A 407 6.23 -4.42 -24.95
N MET A 408 5.85 -3.62 -25.94
CA MET A 408 4.50 -3.65 -26.52
C MET A 408 4.36 -4.69 -27.64
N VAL A 409 5.41 -4.86 -28.46
CA VAL A 409 5.36 -5.66 -29.70
C VAL A 409 6.42 -6.77 -29.73
N GLY A 410 7.42 -6.72 -28.85
CA GLY A 410 8.50 -7.71 -28.81
C GLY A 410 8.13 -8.99 -28.07
N LYS A 411 8.80 -10.10 -28.43
CA LYS A 411 8.67 -11.41 -27.74
C LYS A 411 8.97 -11.32 -26.24
N GLU A 412 9.97 -10.51 -25.87
CA GLU A 412 10.31 -10.23 -24.48
C GLU A 412 9.12 -9.60 -23.74
N GLY A 413 8.41 -8.67 -24.38
CA GLY A 413 7.18 -8.07 -23.85
C GLY A 413 6.03 -9.07 -23.67
N GLU A 414 5.87 -10.03 -24.60
CA GLU A 414 4.89 -11.12 -24.46
C GLU A 414 5.19 -12.04 -23.26
N GLU A 415 6.47 -12.32 -23.00
CA GLU A 415 6.93 -13.04 -21.81
C GLU A 415 6.63 -12.24 -20.53
N MET A 416 6.96 -10.95 -20.51
CA MET A 416 6.70 -10.08 -19.37
C MET A 416 5.20 -9.96 -19.07
N ARG A 417 4.35 -9.88 -20.09
CA ARG A 417 2.90 -9.85 -19.93
C ARG A 417 2.37 -11.14 -19.29
N ARG A 418 2.90 -12.30 -19.69
CA ARG A 418 2.57 -13.58 -19.04
C ARG A 418 3.00 -13.60 -17.57
N SER A 419 4.21 -13.14 -17.26
CA SER A 419 4.69 -13.00 -15.89
C SER A 419 3.83 -12.03 -15.07
N ALA A 420 3.40 -10.92 -15.66
CA ALA A 420 2.55 -9.94 -15.00
C ALA A 420 1.16 -10.51 -14.68
N ILE A 421 0.59 -11.29 -15.60
CA ILE A 421 -0.68 -12.01 -15.37
C ILE A 421 -0.53 -13.06 -14.25
N ASP A 422 0.55 -13.85 -14.24
CA ASP A 422 0.81 -14.81 -13.15
C ASP A 422 0.92 -14.08 -11.79
N LEU A 423 1.60 -12.94 -11.76
CA LEU A 423 1.72 -12.15 -10.54
C LEU A 423 0.38 -11.55 -10.09
N LYS A 424 -0.44 -11.05 -11.03
CA LYS A 424 -1.83 -10.62 -10.78
C LYS A 424 -2.63 -11.75 -10.12
N LEU A 425 -2.62 -12.94 -10.70
CA LEU A 425 -3.32 -14.10 -10.17
C LEU A 425 -2.83 -14.42 -8.75
N LYS A 426 -1.51 -14.44 -8.50
CA LYS A 426 -0.96 -14.67 -7.15
C LYS A 426 -1.45 -13.64 -6.13
N VAL A 427 -1.56 -12.37 -6.53
CA VAL A 427 -2.08 -11.29 -5.69
C VAL A 427 -3.57 -11.49 -5.42
N GLU A 428 -4.39 -11.71 -6.45
CA GLU A 428 -5.84 -11.95 -6.32
C GLU A 428 -6.13 -13.14 -5.39
N LEU A 429 -5.43 -14.27 -5.61
CA LEU A 429 -5.57 -15.44 -4.76
C LEU A 429 -5.16 -15.14 -3.31
N SER A 430 -4.16 -14.29 -3.08
CA SER A 430 -3.73 -13.92 -1.73
C SER A 430 -4.76 -13.03 -1.01
N ILE A 431 -5.38 -12.10 -1.72
CA ILE A 431 -6.48 -11.27 -1.20
C ILE A 431 -7.69 -12.14 -0.85
N GLU A 432 -8.08 -13.06 -1.74
CA GLU A 432 -9.18 -14.00 -1.50
C GLU A 432 -8.92 -14.89 -0.27
N LYS A 433 -7.68 -15.35 -0.06
CA LYS A 433 -7.29 -16.16 1.11
C LYS A 433 -7.47 -15.40 2.42
N VAL A 434 -7.04 -14.14 2.48
CA VAL A 434 -7.27 -13.24 3.65
C VAL A 434 -8.79 -13.09 3.90
N ASN A 435 -9.57 -13.10 2.83
CA ASN A 435 -11.02 -12.97 2.85
C ASN A 435 -11.79 -14.29 3.02
N THR A 436 -11.16 -15.39 3.51
CA THR A 436 -11.87 -16.63 3.86
C THR A 436 -13.17 -16.28 4.58
N ARG A 437 -14.32 -16.50 3.93
CA ARG A 437 -15.60 -15.97 4.42
C ARG A 437 -15.99 -16.78 5.64
N ILE A 438 -16.21 -16.07 6.75
CA ILE A 438 -16.60 -16.68 8.01
C ILE A 438 -17.82 -15.93 8.52
N ASP A 439 -18.93 -16.65 8.64
CA ASP A 439 -20.12 -16.17 9.31
C ASP A 439 -19.97 -16.40 10.81
N TRP A 440 -20.28 -15.39 11.60
CA TRP A 440 -20.40 -15.51 13.04
C TRP A 440 -21.84 -15.24 13.45
N LYS A 441 -22.48 -16.23 14.08
CA LYS A 441 -23.79 -16.08 14.69
C LYS A 441 -23.74 -16.37 16.18
N GLU A 442 -24.60 -15.68 16.92
CA GLU A 442 -24.84 -15.91 18.34
C GLU A 442 -26.21 -16.57 18.53
N THR A 443 -26.24 -17.62 19.34
CA THR A 443 -27.45 -18.32 19.80
C THR A 443 -27.58 -18.11 21.32
N PRO A 444 -28.73 -18.39 21.95
CA PRO A 444 -28.84 -18.29 23.41
C PRO A 444 -27.79 -19.14 24.15
N GLU A 445 -27.36 -20.26 23.57
CA GLU A 445 -26.46 -21.23 24.21
C GLU A 445 -24.99 -21.13 23.77
N ALA A 446 -24.69 -20.55 22.60
CA ALA A 446 -23.35 -20.59 22.02
C ALA A 446 -23.07 -19.50 20.97
N HIS A 447 -21.80 -19.24 20.71
CA HIS A 447 -21.32 -18.59 19.48
C HIS A 447 -20.95 -19.66 18.44
N VAL A 448 -21.39 -19.48 17.20
CA VAL A 448 -21.14 -20.42 16.10
C VAL A 448 -20.49 -19.68 14.94
N PHE A 449 -19.33 -20.17 14.52
CA PHE A 449 -18.58 -19.69 13.37
C PHE A 449 -18.69 -20.70 12.24
N LYS A 450 -18.99 -20.26 11.01
CA LYS A 450 -19.00 -21.11 9.82
C LYS A 450 -18.05 -20.56 8.78
N ALA A 451 -17.09 -21.35 8.34
CA ALA A 451 -16.10 -20.97 7.35
C ALA A 451 -16.15 -21.89 6.13
N ASP A 452 -16.23 -21.30 4.95
CA ASP A 452 -16.20 -22.05 3.68
C ASP A 452 -14.75 -22.40 3.31
N LEU A 453 -14.40 -23.67 3.48
CA LEU A 453 -13.08 -24.26 3.26
C LEU A 453 -13.12 -25.44 2.25
N PRO A 454 -13.73 -25.28 1.06
CA PRO A 454 -13.79 -26.37 0.08
C PRO A 454 -12.38 -26.77 -0.39
N GLY A 455 -12.18 -28.08 -0.55
CA GLY A 455 -10.92 -28.65 -1.02
C GLY A 455 -9.82 -28.81 0.05
N LEU A 456 -10.04 -28.36 1.29
CA LEU A 456 -9.14 -28.61 2.41
C LEU A 456 -9.51 -29.89 3.15
N LYS A 457 -8.50 -30.61 3.64
CA LYS A 457 -8.67 -31.72 4.59
C LYS A 457 -8.71 -31.19 6.03
N LYS A 458 -9.28 -31.98 6.95
CA LYS A 458 -9.45 -31.58 8.36
C LYS A 458 -8.10 -31.29 9.02
N GLU A 459 -7.10 -32.11 8.70
CA GLU A 459 -5.72 -32.01 9.15
C GLU A 459 -4.96 -30.76 8.62
N GLU A 460 -5.47 -30.11 7.57
CA GLU A 460 -4.88 -28.90 6.97
C GLU A 460 -5.47 -27.61 7.59
N VAL A 461 -6.40 -27.75 8.53
CA VAL A 461 -7.09 -26.64 9.21
C VAL A 461 -6.84 -26.72 10.71
N LYS A 462 -6.45 -25.59 11.31
CA LYS A 462 -6.20 -25.43 12.73
C LYS A 462 -7.21 -24.47 13.34
N VAL A 463 -7.80 -24.87 14.45
CA VAL A 463 -8.66 -24.04 15.29
C VAL A 463 -8.01 -23.94 16.66
N GLU A 464 -7.63 -22.73 17.04
CA GLU A 464 -6.87 -22.44 18.25
C GLU A 464 -7.62 -21.36 19.05
N VAL A 465 -7.54 -21.42 20.38
CA VAL A 465 -7.98 -20.33 21.25
C VAL A 465 -6.77 -19.83 22.02
N GLU A 466 -6.48 -18.54 21.90
CA GLU A 466 -5.35 -17.87 22.57
C GLU A 466 -5.81 -17.23 23.89
N ASP A 467 -4.86 -16.99 24.81
CA ASP A 467 -5.11 -16.58 26.22
C ASP A 467 -6.01 -15.33 26.36
N ASP A 468 -6.02 -14.44 25.38
CA ASP A 468 -6.83 -13.21 25.34
C ASP A 468 -8.25 -13.40 24.78
N LYS A 469 -8.81 -14.60 24.93
CA LYS A 469 -10.13 -14.99 24.39
C LYS A 469 -10.23 -14.79 22.87
N VAL A 470 -9.17 -15.08 22.15
CA VAL A 470 -9.12 -14.94 20.69
C VAL A 470 -9.26 -16.31 20.04
N LEU A 471 -10.35 -16.52 19.30
CA LEU A 471 -10.48 -17.66 18.38
C LEU A 471 -9.65 -17.39 17.14
N LYS A 472 -8.73 -18.30 16.81
CA LYS A 472 -7.95 -18.29 15.59
C LYS A 472 -8.27 -19.51 14.75
N ILE A 473 -8.71 -19.27 13.52
CA ILE A 473 -8.96 -20.30 12.50
C ILE A 473 -7.91 -20.10 11.39
N SER A 474 -7.08 -21.09 11.15
CA SER A 474 -6.03 -21.02 10.13
C SER A 474 -5.93 -22.32 9.34
N GLY A 475 -5.25 -22.29 8.20
CA GLY A 475 -5.01 -23.48 7.40
C GLY A 475 -4.19 -23.18 6.15
N GLU A 476 -3.85 -24.22 5.39
CA GLU A 476 -3.03 -24.12 4.19
C GLU A 476 -3.60 -24.95 3.04
N ARG A 477 -3.90 -24.30 1.92
CA ARG A 477 -4.25 -24.99 0.66
C ARG A 477 -2.98 -25.29 -0.12
N SER A 478 -2.65 -26.54 -0.36
CA SER A 478 -1.51 -26.89 -1.22
C SER A 478 -1.87 -26.77 -2.71
N VAL A 479 -0.88 -26.41 -3.53
CA VAL A 479 -0.97 -26.54 -5.00
C VAL A 479 -1.05 -28.04 -5.34
N GLU A 480 -1.96 -28.45 -6.23
CA GLU A 480 -1.89 -29.79 -6.84
C GLU A 480 -0.56 -29.90 -7.60
N LYS A 481 0.23 -30.95 -7.35
CA LYS A 481 1.50 -31.14 -8.07
C LYS A 481 1.22 -31.28 -9.56
N GLU A 482 1.66 -30.29 -10.34
CA GLU A 482 1.55 -30.27 -11.79
C GLU A 482 2.40 -31.42 -12.39
N ASP A 483 1.77 -32.32 -13.14
CA ASP A 483 2.50 -33.30 -13.95
C ASP A 483 3.04 -32.60 -15.20
N LYS A 484 4.28 -32.91 -15.59
CA LYS A 484 4.94 -32.27 -16.74
C LYS A 484 4.27 -32.62 -18.08
N ASN A 485 3.38 -33.62 -18.09
CA ASN A 485 2.64 -34.05 -19.26
C ASN A 485 1.27 -33.38 -19.41
N ASP A 486 0.82 -32.59 -18.43
CA ASP A 486 -0.51 -32.00 -18.45
C ASP A 486 -0.55 -30.68 -19.23
N THR A 487 -1.57 -30.52 -20.09
CA THR A 487 -1.87 -29.24 -20.74
C THR A 487 -2.98 -28.55 -19.97
N TRP A 488 -2.62 -27.49 -19.25
CA TRP A 488 -3.55 -26.71 -18.45
C TRP A 488 -4.22 -25.63 -19.31
N HIS A 489 -5.53 -25.70 -19.47
CA HIS A 489 -6.28 -24.71 -20.23
C HIS A 489 -6.61 -23.45 -19.41
N ARG A 490 -6.80 -23.59 -18.09
CA ARG A 490 -7.13 -22.50 -17.15
C ARG A 490 -6.94 -22.99 -15.71
N VAL A 491 -6.36 -22.13 -14.84
CA VAL A 491 -6.16 -22.43 -13.41
C VAL A 491 -6.82 -21.33 -12.59
N GLU A 492 -7.79 -21.70 -11.76
CA GLU A 492 -8.57 -20.76 -10.91
C GLU A 492 -8.53 -21.13 -9.42
N ARG A 493 -8.05 -22.32 -9.07
CA ARG A 493 -8.06 -22.83 -7.69
C ARG A 493 -6.87 -22.27 -6.91
N SER A 494 -7.12 -21.63 -5.78
CA SER A 494 -6.10 -20.98 -4.95
C SER A 494 -5.35 -21.92 -4.00
N SER A 495 -4.04 -21.72 -3.85
CA SER A 495 -3.17 -22.40 -2.87
C SER A 495 -2.48 -21.40 -1.93
N GLY A 496 -2.41 -21.65 -0.63
CA GLY A 496 -1.65 -20.86 0.34
C GLY A 496 -2.27 -20.88 1.73
N LYS A 497 -1.65 -20.14 2.67
CA LYS A 497 -2.07 -20.07 4.07
C LYS A 497 -3.15 -19.00 4.28
N PHE A 498 -4.08 -19.27 5.20
CA PHE A 498 -5.03 -18.28 5.70
C PHE A 498 -5.04 -18.29 7.24
N SER A 499 -5.41 -17.16 7.85
CA SER A 499 -5.59 -17.05 9.30
C SER A 499 -6.62 -15.96 9.61
N ARG A 500 -7.65 -16.31 10.38
CA ARG A 500 -8.73 -15.42 10.81
C ARG A 500 -8.81 -15.44 12.33
N ARG A 501 -8.83 -14.26 12.94
CA ARG A 501 -8.85 -14.06 14.40
C ARG A 501 -10.13 -13.33 14.80
N PHE A 502 -10.79 -13.79 15.85
CA PHE A 502 -12.01 -13.20 16.40
C PHE A 502 -11.85 -13.07 17.91
N ARG A 503 -12.02 -11.85 18.43
CA ARG A 503 -12.11 -11.65 19.89
C ARG A 503 -13.51 -12.06 20.34
N LEU A 504 -13.56 -12.98 21.30
CA LEU A 504 -14.80 -13.54 21.82
C LEU A 504 -15.32 -12.72 23.01
N PRO A 505 -16.65 -12.69 23.24
CA PRO A 505 -17.25 -12.06 24.42
C PRO A 505 -16.80 -12.70 25.73
N GLU A 506 -17.07 -12.04 26.86
CA GLU A 506 -16.57 -12.52 28.15
C GLU A 506 -17.21 -13.84 28.61
N ASN A 507 -18.47 -14.07 28.24
CA ASN A 507 -19.35 -15.13 28.74
C ASN A 507 -19.27 -16.45 27.95
N VAL A 508 -18.07 -16.94 27.67
CA VAL A 508 -17.87 -18.14 26.84
C VAL A 508 -16.97 -19.18 27.52
N LYS A 509 -17.29 -20.46 27.34
CA LYS A 509 -16.55 -21.61 27.88
C LYS A 509 -15.45 -22.04 26.90
N MET A 510 -14.26 -21.48 27.07
CA MET A 510 -13.12 -21.69 26.15
C MET A 510 -12.60 -23.13 26.13
N ASP A 511 -12.77 -23.85 27.23
CA ASP A 511 -12.42 -25.26 27.39
C ASP A 511 -13.38 -26.21 26.65
N GLN A 512 -14.52 -25.70 26.16
CA GLN A 512 -15.59 -26.50 25.55
C GLN A 512 -15.80 -26.19 24.06
N VAL A 513 -14.80 -25.60 23.41
CA VAL A 513 -14.82 -25.29 21.98
C VAL A 513 -14.89 -26.60 21.19
N LYS A 514 -15.85 -26.69 20.28
CA LYS A 514 -16.03 -27.83 19.37
C LYS A 514 -15.87 -27.37 17.93
N ALA A 515 -15.14 -28.13 17.13
CA ALA A 515 -15.00 -27.89 15.71
C ALA A 515 -15.38 -29.15 14.92
N SER A 516 -16.13 -28.96 13.83
CA SER A 516 -16.49 -30.01 12.89
C SER A 516 -16.37 -29.50 11.47
N MET A 517 -15.93 -30.34 10.54
CA MET A 517 -15.86 -29.98 9.12
C MET A 517 -16.64 -31.01 8.30
N GLU A 518 -17.59 -30.52 7.50
CA GLU A 518 -18.47 -31.34 6.67
C GLU A 518 -18.68 -30.65 5.32
N ASN A 519 -18.54 -31.39 4.22
CA ASN A 519 -18.74 -30.90 2.85
C ASN A 519 -17.97 -29.60 2.52
N GLY A 520 -16.76 -29.46 3.05
CA GLY A 520 -15.93 -28.27 2.84
C GLY A 520 -16.34 -27.06 3.68
N VAL A 521 -17.20 -27.21 4.68
CA VAL A 521 -17.58 -26.13 5.62
C VAL A 521 -17.11 -26.48 7.02
N LEU A 522 -16.26 -25.64 7.61
CA LEU A 522 -15.86 -25.72 9.01
C LEU A 522 -16.91 -25.01 9.86
N THR A 523 -17.41 -25.69 10.90
CA THR A 523 -18.25 -25.12 11.94
C THR A 523 -17.52 -25.18 13.27
N VAL A 524 -17.28 -24.03 13.90
CA VAL A 524 -16.72 -23.92 15.26
C VAL A 524 -17.82 -23.42 16.19
N THR A 525 -18.10 -24.15 17.27
CA THR A 525 -19.11 -23.81 18.27
C THR A 525 -18.43 -23.59 19.61
N ILE A 526 -18.69 -22.44 20.22
CA ILE A 526 -18.15 -22.03 21.51
C ILE A 526 -19.34 -21.80 22.46
N PRO A 527 -19.59 -22.71 23.42
CA PRO A 527 -20.69 -22.58 24.36
C PRO A 527 -20.56 -21.32 25.22
N LYS A 528 -21.70 -20.76 25.62
CA LYS A 528 -21.75 -19.67 26.60
C LYS A 528 -21.70 -20.19 28.02
N GLU A 529 -21.24 -19.34 28.93
CA GLU A 529 -21.42 -19.54 30.36
C GLU A 529 -22.90 -19.44 30.74
N GLU A 530 -23.36 -20.30 31.64
CA GLU A 530 -24.73 -20.20 32.15
C GLU A 530 -24.85 -18.93 32.99
N VAL A 531 -25.68 -17.98 32.55
CA VAL A 531 -26.03 -16.81 33.35
C VAL A 531 -26.88 -17.30 34.52
N LYS A 532 -26.30 -17.34 35.73
CA LYS A 532 -27.07 -17.61 36.95
C LYS A 532 -28.21 -16.58 37.02
N LYS A 533 -29.45 -17.07 37.04
CA LYS A 533 -30.60 -16.20 37.31
C LYS A 533 -30.37 -15.53 38.67
N PRO A 534 -30.58 -14.21 38.80
CA PRO A 534 -30.46 -13.56 40.10
C PRO A 534 -31.43 -14.22 41.08
N ASP A 535 -30.95 -14.52 42.29
CA ASP A 535 -31.81 -15.03 43.38
C ASP A 535 -32.82 -13.95 43.73
N VAL A 536 -34.06 -14.12 43.25
CA VAL A 536 -35.17 -13.25 43.59
C VAL A 536 -35.61 -13.62 45.01
N LYS A 537 -35.18 -12.85 46.00
CA LYS A 537 -35.74 -12.90 47.36
C LYS A 537 -36.99 -12.02 47.42
N SER A 538 -38.14 -12.64 47.62
CA SER A 538 -39.35 -11.92 48.00
C SER A 538 -39.18 -11.32 49.40
N ILE A 539 -39.35 -10.02 49.53
CA ILE A 539 -39.36 -9.31 50.82
C ILE A 539 -40.83 -9.20 51.25
N GLU A 540 -41.18 -9.78 52.39
CA GLU A 540 -42.50 -9.56 52.97
C GLU A 540 -42.60 -8.14 53.54
N ILE A 541 -43.68 -7.44 53.19
CA ILE A 541 -43.99 -6.12 53.74
C ILE A 541 -44.73 -6.35 55.06
N SER A 542 -44.06 -6.09 56.19
CA SER A 542 -44.70 -6.06 57.50
C SER A 542 -45.51 -4.76 57.68
N GLY A 543 -46.79 -4.91 58.04
CA GLY A 543 -47.69 -3.80 58.38
C GLY A 543 -47.46 -3.21 59.75
#